data_AF-A0A2U3F1B1-F1
#
_entry.id   AF-A0A2U3F1B1-F1
#
_cell.length_a   1.000
_cell.length_b   1.000
_cell.length_c   1.000
_cell.angle_alpha   90.00
_cell.angle_beta   90.00
_cell.angle_gamma   90.00
#
_symmetry.space_group_name_H-M   'P 1'
#
loop_
_entity.id
_entity.type
_entity.pdbx_description
1 polymer ?
#
loop_
_entity_poly.entity_id
_entity_poly.type
_entity_poly.pdbx_seq_one_letter_code
_entity_poly.pdbx_strand_id
1 'polypeptide(L)'
;MITLSVPVERGGGSIASVRITDAVRQPGSLRGLKLYDVMQSDVDSLIKLIPRVTEPALMEHEILTMDNRDFVALATGIVSFLVPS
;
A
#
# COMPACT_ATOMS: atom_id res chain seq x y z
N MET A 1 -8.93 0.77 7.66
CA MET A 1 -7.78 1.03 8.55
C MET A 1 -7.10 -0.31 8.79
N ILE A 2 -5.78 -0.39 8.62
CA ILE A 2 -4.98 -1.59 8.86
C ILE A 2 -4.03 -1.25 10.01
N THR A 3 -4.02 -2.08 11.05
CA THR A 3 -3.08 -1.95 12.16
C THR A 3 -1.85 -2.77 11.82
N LEU A 4 -0.66 -2.19 11.93
CA LEU A 4 0.59 -2.86 11.64
C LEU A 4 1.00 -3.71 12.83
N SER A 5 1.40 -4.94 12.56
CA SER A 5 1.97 -5.85 13.54
C SER A 5 3.33 -5.35 14.00
N VAL A 6 4.11 -4.77 13.07
CA VAL A 6 5.38 -4.11 13.34
C VAL A 6 5.25 -2.64 12.90
N PRO A 7 5.21 -1.68 13.86
CA PRO A 7 5.15 -0.27 13.52
C PRO A 7 6.32 0.17 12.65
N VAL A 8 6.06 1.08 11.70
CA VAL A 8 7.12 1.70 10.90
C VAL A 8 7.70 2.87 11.68
N GLU A 9 8.99 2.81 11.98
CA GLU A 9 9.68 3.84 12.75
C GLU A 9 10.16 4.99 11.87
N ARG A 10 9.83 6.23 12.26
CA ARG A 10 10.36 7.47 11.66
C ARG A 10 10.95 8.37 12.73
N GLY A 11 11.82 9.29 12.32
CA GLY A 11 12.36 10.30 13.24
C GLY A 11 11.31 11.19 13.93
N GLY A 12 10.09 11.27 13.38
CA GLY A 12 8.95 12.00 13.95
C GLY A 12 7.94 11.15 14.72
N GLY A 13 8.21 9.86 14.93
CA GLY A 13 7.33 8.91 15.63
C GLY A 13 7.03 7.65 14.84
N SER A 14 6.42 6.67 15.51
CA SER A 14 6.05 5.36 14.95
C SER A 14 4.69 5.40 14.24
N ILE A 15 4.59 4.79 13.07
CA ILE A 15 3.33 4.54 12.37
C ILE A 15 2.84 3.15 12.77
N ALA A 16 1.86 3.08 13.66
CA ALA A 16 1.26 1.81 14.10
C ALA A 16 0.04 1.39 13.25
N SER A 17 -0.52 2.29 12.45
CA SER A 17 -1.69 2.01 11.63
C SER A 17 -1.69 2.85 10.36
N VAL A 18 -2.20 2.25 9.28
CA VAL A 18 -2.25 2.85 7.96
C VAL A 18 -3.67 2.74 7.39
N ARG A 19 -4.16 3.81 6.80
CA ARG A 19 -5.47 3.87 6.13
C ARG A 19 -5.26 3.84 4.62
N ILE A 20 -5.93 2.92 3.92
CA ILE A 20 -6.06 3.00 2.46
C ILE A 20 -7.07 4.12 2.15
N THR A 21 -6.67 5.07 1.32
CA THR A 21 -7.46 6.26 0.97
C THR A 21 -8.28 6.04 -0.30
N ASP A 22 -9.24 6.92 -0.57
CA ASP A 22 -10.06 6.84 -1.79
C ASP A 22 -9.27 7.04 -3.09
N ALA A 23 -8.00 7.46 -3.01
CA ALA A 23 -7.11 7.56 -4.16
C ALA A 23 -6.95 6.21 -4.90
N VAL A 24 -7.12 5.08 -4.20
CA VAL A 24 -7.12 3.73 -4.81
C VAL A 24 -8.23 3.55 -5.87
N ARG A 25 -9.31 4.34 -5.78
CA ARG A 25 -10.45 4.32 -6.73
C ARG A 25 -10.23 5.23 -7.94
N GLN A 26 -9.15 6.00 -7.96
CA GLN A 26 -8.86 6.97 -9.01
C GLN A 26 -7.77 6.41 -9.95
N PRO A 27 -7.98 6.38 -11.27
CA PRO A 27 -6.97 5.87 -12.23
C PRO A 27 -5.62 6.58 -12.14
N GLY A 28 -5.59 7.82 -11.65
CA GLY A 28 -4.35 8.59 -11.44
C GLY A 28 -3.36 7.90 -10.49
N SER A 29 -3.83 7.14 -9.50
CA SER A 29 -2.95 6.40 -8.58
C SER A 29 -2.16 5.29 -9.31
N LEU A 30 -2.71 4.75 -10.40
CA LEU A 30 -2.12 3.69 -11.22
C LEU A 30 -1.18 4.22 -12.31
N ARG A 31 -0.98 5.54 -12.42
CA ARG A 31 -0.15 6.13 -13.48
C ARG A 31 1.26 5.50 -13.50
N GLY A 32 1.69 5.04 -14.67
CA GLY A 32 3.00 4.44 -14.86
C GLY A 32 3.13 2.99 -14.35
N LEU A 33 2.04 2.38 -13.89
CA LEU A 33 1.96 0.97 -13.55
C LEU A 33 1.14 0.24 -14.62
N LYS A 34 1.43 -1.04 -14.84
CA LYS A 34 0.53 -1.89 -15.62
C LYS A 34 -0.61 -2.33 -14.69
N LEU A 35 -1.84 -2.06 -15.09
CA LEU A 35 -3.03 -2.44 -14.32
C LEU A 35 -3.04 -3.95 -14.00
N TYR A 36 -2.68 -4.78 -14.98
CA TYR A 36 -2.63 -6.24 -14.82
C TYR A 36 -1.65 -6.68 -13.73
N ASP A 37 -0.46 -6.06 -13.65
CA ASP A 37 0.56 -6.40 -12.65
C ASP A 37 0.03 -6.08 -11.23
N VAL A 38 -0.65 -4.93 -11.07
CA VAL A 38 -1.30 -4.58 -9.79
C VAL A 38 -2.41 -5.57 -9.44
N MET A 39 -3.24 -5.98 -10.40
CA MET A 39 -4.30 -6.98 -10.16
C MET A 39 -3.74 -8.34 -9.73
N GLN A 40 -2.57 -8.72 -10.25
CA GLN A 40 -1.87 -9.94 -9.88
C GLN A 40 -1.02 -9.79 -8.61
N SER A 41 -1.16 -8.67 -7.90
CA SER A 41 -0.39 -8.37 -6.68
C SER A 41 1.13 -8.43 -6.90
N ASP A 42 1.60 -7.98 -8.06
CA ASP A 42 3.03 -7.85 -8.34
C ASP A 42 3.69 -6.93 -7.30
N VAL A 43 4.76 -7.41 -6.67
CA VAL A 43 5.39 -6.78 -5.51
C VAL A 43 5.96 -5.41 -5.88
N ASP A 44 6.68 -5.29 -7.00
CA ASP A 44 7.28 -4.04 -7.43
C ASP A 44 6.22 -2.98 -7.78
N SER A 45 5.12 -3.41 -8.39
CA SER A 45 3.98 -2.54 -8.69
C SER A 45 3.28 -2.06 -7.42
N LEU A 46 3.11 -2.94 -6.43
CA LEU A 46 2.50 -2.61 -5.14
C LEU A 46 3.39 -1.69 -4.30
N ILE A 47 4.71 -1.90 -4.27
CA ILE A 47 5.66 -1.00 -3.58
C ILE A 47 5.53 0.43 -4.09
N LYS A 48 5.32 0.62 -5.40
CA LYS A 48 5.11 1.94 -6.00
C LYS A 48 3.72 2.52 -5.75
N LEU A 49 2.71 1.66 -5.59
CA LEU A 49 1.31 2.07 -5.45
C LEU A 49 0.95 2.42 -4.01
N ILE A 50 1.38 1.60 -3.03
CA ILE A 50 1.08 1.77 -1.61
C ILE A 50 1.34 3.21 -1.12
N PRO A 51 2.47 3.88 -1.41
CA PRO A 51 2.72 5.27 -1.03
C PRO A 51 1.67 6.26 -1.51
N ARG A 52 1.04 5.99 -2.66
CA ARG A 52 0.10 6.89 -3.34
C ARG A 52 -1.32 6.80 -2.76
N VAL A 53 -1.63 5.69 -2.09
CA VAL A 53 -2.99 5.34 -1.67
C VAL A 53 -3.09 5.10 -0.16
N THR A 54 -2.07 5.46 0.62
CA THR A 54 -2.06 5.28 2.06
C THR A 54 -1.93 6.59 2.83
N GLU A 55 -2.48 6.61 4.04
CA GLU A 55 -2.35 7.69 5.01
C GLU A 55 -2.07 7.12 6.41
N PRO A 56 -0.97 7.51 7.08
CA PRO A 56 0.12 8.32 6.53
C PRO A 56 0.77 7.63 5.32
N ALA A 57 1.22 8.42 4.34
CA ALA A 57 1.86 7.89 3.15
C ALA A 57 3.15 7.17 3.56
N LEU A 58 3.24 5.88 3.25
CA LEU A 58 4.44 5.07 3.43
C LEU A 58 5.47 5.40 2.34
N MET A 59 6.75 5.25 2.66
CA MET A 59 7.85 5.42 1.71
C MET A 59 8.28 4.06 1.16
N GLU A 60 8.79 4.02 -0.08
CA GLU A 60 9.22 2.76 -0.70
C GLU A 60 10.25 2.00 0.16
N HIS A 61 11.23 2.69 0.77
CA HIS A 61 12.22 2.06 1.64
C HIS A 61 11.63 1.46 2.93
N GLU A 62 10.53 2.02 3.42
CA GLU A 62 9.82 1.48 4.59
C GLU A 62 9.06 0.22 4.22
N ILE A 63 8.47 0.20 3.02
CA ILE A 63 7.75 -0.96 2.50
C ILE A 63 8.73 -2.11 2.21
N LEU A 64 9.91 -1.81 1.67
CA LEU A 64 10.97 -2.79 1.40
C LEU A 64 11.50 -3.48 2.67
N THR A 65 11.29 -2.89 3.85
CA THR A 65 11.75 -3.41 5.14
C THR A 65 10.59 -3.74 6.10
N MET A 66 9.35 -3.65 5.62
CA MET A 66 8.13 -3.93 6.37
C MET A 66 7.95 -5.43 6.62
N ASP A 67 7.25 -5.79 7.69
CA ASP A 67 6.84 -7.17 7.91
C ASP A 67 5.96 -7.69 6.76
N ASN A 68 6.24 -8.90 6.29
CA ASN A 68 5.53 -9.49 5.16
C ASN A 68 4.01 -9.60 5.40
N ARG A 69 3.56 -9.81 6.64
CA ARG A 69 2.12 -9.89 6.95
C ARG A 69 1.44 -8.55 6.77
N ASP A 70 2.10 -7.48 7.20
CA ASP A 70 1.60 -6.12 7.07
C ASP A 70 1.57 -5.67 5.60
N PHE A 71 2.61 -6.01 4.83
CA PHE A 71 2.64 -5.80 3.38
C PHE A 71 1.47 -6.53 2.69
N VAL A 72 1.27 -7.82 2.96
CA VAL A 72 0.18 -8.62 2.37
C VAL A 72 -1.20 -8.08 2.77
N ALA A 73 -1.36 -7.58 4.00
CA ALA A 73 -2.60 -6.96 4.43
C ALA A 73 -2.93 -5.68 3.64
N LEU A 74 -1.92 -4.81 3.43
CA LEU A 74 -2.05 -3.61 2.60
C LEU A 74 -2.35 -3.97 1.14
N ALA A 75 -1.61 -4.92 0.57
CA ALA A 75 -1.79 -5.40 -0.80
C ALA A 75 -3.21 -5.93 -1.03
N THR A 76 -3.68 -6.82 -0.15
CA THR A 76 -5.03 -7.39 -0.22
C THR A 76 -6.09 -6.31 -0.13
N GLY A 77 -5.91 -5.36 0.80
CA GLY A 77 -6.78 -4.20 0.93
C GLY A 77 -6.86 -3.40 -0.38
N ILE A 78 -5.74 -3.09 -1.01
CA ILE A 78 -5.66 -2.32 -2.26
C ILE A 78 -6.30 -3.07 -3.43
N VAL A 79 -5.94 -4.34 -3.64
CA VAL A 79 -6.42 -5.14 -4.78
C VAL A 79 -7.93 -5.38 -4.70
N SER A 80 -8.50 -5.44 -3.49
CA SER A 80 -9.95 -5.56 -3.32
C SER A 80 -10.75 -4.43 -3.99
N PHE A 81 -10.17 -3.23 -4.15
CA PHE A 81 -10.81 -2.10 -4.85
C PHE A 81 -10.78 -2.21 -6.38
N LEU A 82 -9.94 -3.10 -6.93
CA LEU A 82 -9.80 -3.31 -8.37
C LEU A 82 -10.65 -4.46 -8.90
N VAL A 83 -11.25 -5.26 -8.02
CA VAL A 83 -12.18 -6.31 -8.40
C VAL A 83 -13.57 -5.69 -8.62
N PRO A 84 -14.21 -5.88 -9.79
CA PRO A 84 -15.57 -5.41 -10.02
C PRO A 84 -16.53 -6.01 -8.99
N SER A 85 -17.32 -5.17 -8.35
CA SER A 85 -18.35 -5.53 -7.36
C SER A 85 -19.75 -5.57 -7.98
#